data_AF-A0A853IQF7-F1
#
_entry.id   AF-A0A853IQF7-F1
#
_cell.length_a   1.000
_cell.length_b   1.000
_cell.length_c   1.000
_cell.angle_alpha   90.00
_cell.angle_beta   90.00
_cell.angle_gamma   90.00
#
_symmetry.space_group_name_H-M   'P 1'
#
loop_
_entity.id
_entity.type
_entity.pdbx_description
1 polymer ?
#
loop_
_entity_poly.entity_id
_entity_poly.type
_entity_poly.pdbx_seq_one_letter_code
_entity_poly.pdbx_strand_id
1 'polypeptide(L)'
;MNGLAEVAAAKPDGRTLLFTNTNVALLPALGEKLPFDPKDAFSHLGLVLESPMVVLGRPSLEATTSKELADWLMRSDGQQIRLADAGAGSASYLCGMFLQSLARKAFARTDFPGSAPAMTALKENKVDILCDQTPSVRAPLAAKEVRGYALTTGMPMSSPRLPA
;
A
#
# COMPACT_ATOMS: atom_id res chain seq x y z
N MET A 1 -12.60 -9.08 7.48
CA MET A 1 -12.14 -8.39 8.72
C MET A 1 -12.37 -9.21 10.00
N ASN A 2 -12.46 -10.55 9.92
CA ASN A 2 -12.88 -11.35 11.06
C ASN A 2 -11.76 -11.61 12.09
N GLY A 3 -10.50 -11.68 11.65
CA GLY A 3 -9.38 -12.06 12.53
C GLY A 3 -9.08 -11.08 13.67
N LEU A 4 -9.27 -9.77 13.47
CA LEU A 4 -9.04 -8.78 14.54
C LEU A 4 -10.04 -8.94 15.69
N ALA A 5 -11.33 -9.01 15.37
CA ALA A 5 -12.39 -9.18 16.35
C ALA A 5 -12.35 -10.57 17.01
N GLU A 6 -12.00 -11.60 16.25
CA GLU A 6 -11.84 -12.96 16.77
C GLU A 6 -10.75 -13.05 17.83
N VAL A 7 -9.58 -12.43 17.58
CA VAL A 7 -8.49 -12.41 18.58
C VAL A 7 -8.85 -11.50 19.76
N ALA A 8 -9.47 -10.34 19.52
CA ALA A 8 -9.90 -9.43 20.59
C ALA A 8 -10.93 -10.07 21.55
N ALA A 9 -11.76 -10.99 21.05
CA ALA A 9 -12.74 -11.74 21.84
C ALA A 9 -12.19 -13.05 22.43
N ALA A 10 -10.97 -13.46 22.10
CA ALA A 10 -10.39 -14.72 22.54
C ALA A 10 -10.02 -14.68 24.04
N LYS A 11 -9.89 -15.86 24.65
CA LYS A 11 -9.38 -15.96 26.02
C LYS A 11 -7.91 -15.47 26.05
N PRO A 12 -7.52 -14.62 27.02
CA PRO A 12 -6.16 -14.10 27.11
C PRO A 12 -5.20 -15.13 27.75
N ASP A 13 -5.13 -16.33 27.19
CA ASP A 13 -4.31 -17.45 27.67
C ASP A 13 -3.01 -17.68 26.85
N GLY A 14 -2.74 -16.78 25.90
CA GLY A 14 -1.55 -16.81 25.05
C GLY A 14 -1.60 -17.80 23.89
N ARG A 15 -2.73 -18.50 23.66
CA ARG A 15 -2.86 -19.53 22.62
C ARG A 15 -3.39 -18.99 21.29
N THR A 16 -3.94 -17.78 21.32
CA THR A 16 -4.45 -17.09 20.13
C THR A 16 -3.62 -15.82 19.93
N LEU A 17 -2.90 -15.77 18.81
CA LEU A 17 -2.03 -14.65 18.45
C LEU A 17 -2.52 -13.97 17.18
N LEU A 18 -2.34 -12.66 17.13
CA LEU A 18 -2.64 -11.84 15.97
C LEU A 18 -1.34 -11.40 15.31
N PHE A 19 -1.17 -11.74 14.04
CA PHE A 19 -0.19 -11.10 13.17
C PHE A 19 -0.90 -10.07 12.30
N THR A 20 -0.56 -8.79 12.48
CA THR A 20 -1.26 -7.67 11.83
C THR A 20 -0.29 -6.55 11.48
N ASN A 21 -0.77 -5.52 10.79
CA ASN A 21 0.02 -4.36 10.41
C ASN A 21 -0.66 -3.05 10.89
N THR A 22 -0.31 -1.92 10.27
CA THR A 22 -0.87 -0.60 10.60
C THR A 22 -2.38 -0.48 10.37
N ASN A 23 -3.03 -1.48 9.75
CA ASN A 23 -4.47 -1.51 9.54
C ASN A 23 -5.29 -1.36 10.83
N VAL A 24 -4.81 -1.87 11.97
CA VAL A 24 -5.52 -1.81 13.26
C VAL A 24 -5.78 -0.37 13.69
N ALA A 25 -4.84 0.53 13.42
CA ALA A 25 -4.99 1.96 13.66
C ALA A 25 -5.76 2.69 12.55
N LEU A 26 -5.72 2.18 11.32
CA LEU A 26 -6.36 2.79 10.16
C LEU A 26 -7.88 2.57 10.13
N LEU A 27 -8.36 1.39 10.51
CA LEU A 27 -9.78 1.02 10.39
C LEU A 27 -10.72 2.03 11.09
N PRO A 28 -10.51 2.43 12.36
CA PRO A 28 -11.36 3.43 13.00
C PRO A 28 -11.38 4.78 12.26
N ALA A 29 -10.23 5.20 11.72
CA ALA A 29 -10.12 6.43 10.94
C ALA A 29 -10.86 6.37 9.60
N LEU A 30 -11.11 5.16 9.08
CA LEU A 30 -11.94 4.92 7.91
C LEU A 30 -13.44 4.78 8.25
N GLY A 31 -13.82 4.92 9.53
CA GLY A 31 -15.22 4.83 9.98
C GLY A 31 -15.70 3.40 10.26
N GLU A 32 -14.81 2.41 10.25
CA GLU A 32 -15.13 1.04 10.66
C GLU A 32 -15.54 1.00 12.14
N LYS A 33 -16.71 0.42 12.41
CA LYS A 33 -17.19 0.20 13.77
C LYS A 33 -16.64 -1.11 14.30
N LEU A 34 -15.53 -1.03 15.03
CA LEU A 34 -14.95 -2.18 15.69
C LEU A 34 -15.73 -2.53 16.98
N PRO A 35 -15.93 -3.81 17.30
CA PRO A 35 -16.58 -4.23 18.54
C PRO A 35 -15.66 -4.12 19.77
N PHE A 36 -14.46 -3.57 19.61
CA PHE A 36 -13.43 -3.40 20.63
C PHE A 36 -12.68 -2.07 20.38
N ASP A 37 -12.04 -1.52 21.40
CA ASP A 37 -11.10 -0.39 21.23
C ASP A 37 -9.72 -0.94 20.84
N PRO A 38 -9.18 -0.66 19.64
CA PRO A 38 -7.89 -1.18 19.21
C PRO A 38 -6.70 -0.70 20.06
N LYS A 39 -6.85 0.36 20.87
CA LYS A 39 -5.80 0.84 21.78
C LYS A 39 -5.57 -0.10 22.95
N ASP A 40 -6.64 -0.69 23.46
CA ASP A 40 -6.63 -1.46 24.72
C ASP A 40 -6.98 -2.94 24.53
N ALA A 41 -7.41 -3.35 23.33
CA ALA A 41 -7.84 -4.72 23.04
C ALA A 41 -6.69 -5.75 22.90
N PHE A 42 -5.44 -5.30 22.79
CA PHE A 42 -4.31 -6.18 22.51
C PHE A 42 -3.09 -5.88 23.38
N SER A 43 -2.48 -6.92 23.93
CA SER A 43 -1.13 -6.86 24.50
C SER A 43 -0.09 -7.00 23.39
N HIS A 44 0.69 -5.94 23.13
CA HIS A 44 1.70 -5.94 22.07
C HIS A 44 2.89 -6.84 22.43
N LEU A 45 3.13 -7.89 21.64
CA LEU A 45 4.30 -8.77 21.82
C LEU A 45 5.58 -8.18 21.23
N GLY A 46 5.49 -7.52 20.07
CA GLY A 46 6.64 -6.92 19.42
C GLY A 46 6.43 -6.66 17.92
N LEU A 47 7.29 -5.81 17.38
CA LEU A 47 7.39 -5.56 15.93
C LEU A 47 8.18 -6.70 15.27
N VAL A 48 7.60 -7.32 14.25
CA VAL A 48 8.27 -8.40 13.49
C VAL A 48 9.10 -7.84 12.34
N LEU A 49 8.54 -6.91 11.57
CA LEU A 49 9.23 -6.26 10.46
C LEU A 49 8.63 -4.90 10.15
N GLU A 50 9.48 -4.01 9.65
CA GLU A 50 9.07 -2.77 9.01
C GLU A 50 9.35 -2.91 7.51
N SER A 51 8.32 -2.75 6.69
CA SER A 51 8.44 -2.88 5.24
C SER A 51 8.02 -1.58 4.56
N PRO A 52 8.97 -0.85 3.99
CA PRO A 52 8.67 0.32 3.18
C PRO A 52 7.85 -0.05 1.95
N MET A 53 7.14 0.95 1.43
CA MET A 53 6.39 0.82 0.18
C MET A 53 7.16 1.48 -0.96
N VAL A 54 6.90 1.00 -2.17
CA VAL A 54 7.36 1.59 -3.43
C VAL A 54 6.15 2.13 -4.17
N VAL A 55 6.24 3.37 -4.66
CA VAL A 55 5.32 3.89 -5.68
C VAL A 55 5.71 3.30 -7.02
N LEU A 56 4.83 2.49 -7.58
CA LEU A 56 5.00 1.81 -8.86
C LEU A 56 4.11 2.43 -9.92
N GLY A 57 4.52 2.25 -11.18
CA GLY A 57 3.66 2.50 -12.32
C GLY A 57 3.82 1.47 -13.42
N ARG A 58 2.83 1.44 -14.31
CA ARG A 58 2.78 0.48 -15.42
C ARG A 58 4.01 0.60 -16.34
N PRO A 59 4.42 -0.49 -17.02
CA PRO A 59 5.61 -0.48 -17.89
C PRO A 59 5.59 0.59 -18.98
N SER A 60 4.41 0.81 -19.56
CA SER A 60 4.20 1.74 -20.68
C SER A 60 3.91 3.18 -20.24
N LEU A 61 4.08 3.51 -18.95
CA LEU A 61 3.98 4.88 -18.49
C LEU A 61 5.12 5.71 -19.08
N GLU A 62 4.81 6.90 -19.59
CA GLU A 62 5.79 7.81 -20.19
C GLU A 62 6.85 8.28 -19.19
N ALA A 63 6.46 8.41 -17.92
CA ALA A 63 7.37 8.77 -16.85
C ALA A 63 8.41 7.66 -16.61
N THR A 64 9.67 8.04 -16.59
CA THR A 64 10.81 7.15 -16.33
C THR A 64 11.56 7.50 -15.04
N THR A 65 11.32 8.70 -14.50
CA THR A 65 11.90 9.18 -13.23
C THR A 65 10.81 9.62 -12.26
N SER A 66 11.14 9.75 -10.98
CA SER A 66 10.22 10.23 -9.94
C SER A 66 9.73 11.65 -10.23
N LYS A 67 10.60 12.50 -10.78
CA LYS A 67 10.25 13.85 -11.22
C LYS A 67 9.25 13.80 -12.37
N GLU A 68 9.51 12.97 -13.39
CA GLU A 68 8.58 12.81 -14.51
C GLU A 68 7.24 12.21 -14.07
N LEU A 69 7.24 11.33 -13.06
CA LEU A 69 6.00 10.83 -12.48
C LEU A 69 5.22 11.99 -11.83
N ALA A 70 5.87 12.83 -11.03
CA ALA A 70 5.23 13.98 -10.43
C ALA A 70 4.65 14.93 -11.50
N ASP A 71 5.43 15.22 -12.54
CA ASP A 71 5.00 16.05 -13.67
C ASP A 71 3.82 15.41 -14.45
N TRP A 72 3.82 14.07 -14.59
CA TRP A 72 2.73 13.32 -15.20
C TRP A 72 1.46 13.38 -14.34
N LEU A 73 1.56 13.13 -13.03
CA LEU A 73 0.44 13.22 -12.09
C LEU A 73 -0.16 14.64 -12.04
N MET A 74 0.69 15.67 -12.10
CA MET A 74 0.25 17.06 -12.06
C MET A 74 -0.50 17.48 -13.33
N ARG A 75 -0.04 17.06 -14.51
CA ARG A 75 -0.65 17.42 -15.80
C ARG A 75 -1.86 16.56 -16.17
N SER A 76 -1.91 15.31 -15.72
CA SER A 76 -3.05 14.42 -15.96
C SER A 76 -4.29 14.86 -15.18
N ASP A 77 -5.46 14.67 -15.78
CA ASP A 77 -6.73 14.71 -15.06
C ASP A 77 -6.75 13.55 -14.04
N GLY A 78 -7.15 13.84 -12.81
CA GLY A 78 -7.20 12.86 -11.73
C GLY A 78 -8.04 11.64 -12.09
N GLN A 79 -9.19 11.84 -12.76
CA GLN A 79 -10.08 10.74 -13.13
C GLN A 79 -9.51 9.84 -14.25
N GLN A 80 -8.45 10.27 -14.94
CA GLN A 80 -7.73 9.46 -15.94
C GLN A 80 -6.58 8.66 -15.31
N ILE A 81 -6.22 8.95 -14.06
CA ILE A 81 -5.17 8.22 -13.34
C ILE A 81 -5.84 7.03 -12.64
N ARG A 82 -5.54 5.81 -13.12
CA ARG A 82 -6.07 4.57 -12.53
C ARG A 82 -5.15 4.10 -11.41
N LEU A 83 -5.58 4.29 -10.17
CA LEU A 83 -4.87 3.89 -8.97
C LEU A 83 -5.37 2.53 -8.48
N ALA A 84 -4.49 1.55 -8.33
CA ALA A 84 -4.80 0.28 -7.71
C ALA A 84 -4.44 0.25 -6.22
N ASP A 85 -5.26 -0.43 -5.44
CA ASP A 85 -4.97 -0.78 -4.06
C ASP A 85 -5.57 -2.14 -3.67
N ALA A 86 -5.24 -2.63 -2.47
CA ALA A 86 -5.71 -3.92 -1.95
C ALA A 86 -6.98 -3.78 -1.08
N GLY A 87 -7.77 -2.74 -1.32
CA GLY A 87 -8.99 -2.42 -0.59
C GLY A 87 -8.78 -1.54 0.64
N ALA A 88 -9.88 -0.97 1.12
CA ALA A 88 -9.91 -0.16 2.33
C ALA A 88 -9.26 -0.86 3.53
N GLY A 89 -8.44 -0.13 4.27
CA GLY A 89 -7.68 -0.65 5.41
C GLY A 89 -6.34 -1.30 5.06
N SER A 90 -6.03 -1.51 3.78
CA SER A 90 -4.71 -1.98 3.35
C SER A 90 -3.64 -0.88 3.37
N ALA A 91 -2.36 -1.28 3.43
CA ALA A 91 -1.26 -0.32 3.34
C ALA A 91 -1.22 0.39 1.98
N SER A 92 -1.56 -0.30 0.89
CA SER A 92 -1.60 0.26 -0.46
C SER A 92 -2.71 1.29 -0.61
N TYR A 93 -3.87 1.07 0.03
CA TYR A 93 -4.93 2.06 0.11
C TYR A 93 -4.43 3.35 0.77
N LEU A 94 -3.79 3.24 1.93
CA LEU A 94 -3.28 4.41 2.65
C LEU A 94 -2.23 5.18 1.83
N CYS A 95 -1.29 4.47 1.19
CA CYS A 95 -0.30 5.10 0.32
C CYS A 95 -0.94 5.78 -0.89
N GLY A 96 -1.94 5.15 -1.52
CA GLY A 96 -2.70 5.74 -2.62
C GLY A 96 -3.47 7.00 -2.20
N MET A 97 -4.09 7.00 -1.02
CA MET A 97 -4.74 8.19 -0.45
C MET A 97 -3.73 9.30 -0.15
N PHE A 98 -2.55 8.94 0.37
CA PHE A 98 -1.48 9.91 0.61
C PHE A 98 -0.96 10.52 -0.69
N LEU A 99 -0.76 9.71 -1.74
CA LEU A 99 -0.34 10.20 -3.06
C LEU A 99 -1.36 11.17 -3.67
N GLN A 100 -2.65 10.87 -3.55
CA GLN A 100 -3.73 11.77 -3.97
C GLN A 100 -3.72 13.09 -3.18
N SER A 101 -3.46 13.02 -1.87
CA SER A 101 -3.31 14.20 -1.01
C SER A 101 -2.14 15.09 -1.45
N LEU A 102 -0.98 14.48 -1.75
CA LEU A 102 0.19 15.19 -2.28
C LEU A 102 -0.10 15.83 -3.65
N ALA A 103 -0.77 15.10 -4.53
CA ALA A 103 -1.18 15.59 -5.85
C ALA A 103 -2.37 16.56 -5.82
N ARG A 104 -2.99 16.75 -4.64
CA ARG A 104 -4.19 17.56 -4.39
C ARG A 104 -5.35 17.25 -5.35
N LYS A 105 -5.50 15.97 -5.73
CA LYS A 105 -6.54 15.52 -6.65
C LYS A 105 -6.93 14.06 -6.39
N ALA A 106 -8.19 13.73 -6.66
CA ALA A 106 -8.68 12.36 -6.55
C ALA A 106 -8.38 11.57 -7.84
N PHE A 107 -7.89 10.34 -7.67
CA PHE A 107 -7.62 9.40 -8.75
C PHE A 107 -8.79 8.41 -8.92
N ALA A 108 -8.95 7.85 -10.12
CA ALA A 108 -9.87 6.76 -10.34
C ALA A 108 -9.32 5.49 -9.67
N ARG A 109 -9.95 5.03 -8.59
CA ARG A 109 -9.47 3.89 -7.81
C ARG A 109 -10.11 2.58 -8.25
N THR A 110 -9.29 1.53 -8.27
CA THR A 110 -9.72 0.14 -8.48
C THR A 110 -9.20 -0.70 -7.33
N ASP A 111 -10.12 -1.24 -6.54
CA ASP A 111 -9.81 -2.08 -5.39
C ASP A 111 -9.64 -3.54 -5.85
N PHE A 112 -8.58 -4.20 -5.40
CA PHE A 112 -8.29 -5.61 -5.69
C PHE A 112 -8.29 -6.45 -4.41
N PRO A 113 -8.57 -7.76 -4.50
CA PRO A 113 -8.52 -8.67 -3.36
C PRO A 113 -7.07 -9.05 -2.99
N GLY A 114 -6.24 -8.05 -2.67
CA GLY A 114 -4.84 -8.21 -2.30
C GLY A 114 -3.83 -7.59 -3.28
N SER A 115 -2.56 -7.58 -2.89
CA SER A 115 -1.48 -6.96 -3.66
C SER A 115 -1.15 -7.74 -4.95
N ALA A 116 -1.18 -9.07 -4.93
CA ALA A 116 -0.87 -9.90 -6.10
C ALA A 116 -1.77 -9.62 -7.32
N PRO A 117 -3.12 -9.62 -7.21
CA PRO A 117 -3.97 -9.28 -8.35
C PRO A 117 -3.82 -7.80 -8.79
N ALA A 118 -3.58 -6.87 -7.87
CA ALA A 118 -3.29 -5.47 -8.22
C ALA A 118 -1.99 -5.33 -9.04
N MET A 119 -0.94 -6.06 -8.64
CA MET A 119 0.34 -6.12 -9.34
C MET A 119 0.18 -6.71 -10.76
N THR A 120 -0.59 -7.78 -10.91
CA THR A 120 -0.91 -8.34 -12.24
C THR A 120 -1.59 -7.30 -13.14
N ALA A 121 -2.60 -6.60 -12.62
CA ALA A 121 -3.28 -5.54 -13.37
C ALA A 121 -2.33 -4.40 -13.78
N LEU A 122 -1.36 -4.05 -12.93
CA LEU A 122 -0.34 -3.04 -13.24
C LEU A 122 0.58 -3.50 -14.38
N LYS A 123 1.08 -4.74 -14.32
CA LYS A 123 1.92 -5.35 -15.38
C LYS A 123 1.18 -5.38 -16.73
N GLU A 124 -0.12 -5.65 -16.68
CA GLU A 124 -1.00 -5.69 -17.85
C GLU A 124 -1.46 -4.31 -18.33
N ASN A 125 -1.01 -3.21 -17.70
CA ASN A 125 -1.40 -1.83 -18.04
C ASN A 125 -2.91 -1.53 -17.84
N LYS A 126 -3.62 -2.34 -17.05
CA LYS A 126 -5.03 -2.15 -16.68
C LYS A 126 -5.21 -1.05 -15.63
N VAL A 127 -4.17 -0.76 -14.88
CA VAL A 127 -4.05 0.36 -13.93
C VAL A 127 -2.73 1.09 -14.18
N ASP A 128 -2.62 2.33 -13.72
CA ASP A 128 -1.46 3.18 -13.98
C ASP A 128 -0.47 3.18 -12.83
N ILE A 129 -0.99 3.24 -11.59
CA ILE A 129 -0.21 3.42 -10.36
C ILE A 129 -0.63 2.39 -9.31
N LEU A 130 0.35 1.90 -8.55
CA LEU A 130 0.16 1.06 -7.38
C LEU A 130 1.22 1.41 -6.34
N CYS A 131 0.83 1.57 -5.08
CA CYS A 131 1.80 1.50 -3.99
C CYS A 131 1.84 0.08 -3.44
N ASP A 132 3.01 -0.50 -3.26
CA ASP A 132 3.10 -1.83 -2.64
C ASP A 132 4.40 -2.06 -1.86
N GLN A 133 4.40 -3.05 -0.97
CA GLN A 133 5.47 -3.30 -0.02
C GLN A 133 6.71 -3.94 -0.67
N THR A 134 7.91 -3.63 -0.17
CA THR A 134 9.17 -4.11 -0.78
C THR A 134 9.25 -5.62 -1.08
N PRO A 135 8.71 -6.55 -0.26
CA PRO A 135 8.76 -7.98 -0.57
C PRO A 135 8.05 -8.37 -1.87
N SER A 136 6.90 -7.76 -2.18
CA SER A 136 6.11 -8.11 -3.37
C SER A 136 6.65 -7.47 -4.65
N VAL A 137 7.34 -6.33 -4.54
CA VAL A 137 7.75 -5.54 -5.70
C VAL A 137 9.16 -5.86 -6.21
N ARG A 138 10.02 -6.48 -5.39
CA ARG A 138 11.43 -6.77 -5.73
C ARG A 138 11.59 -7.56 -7.02
N ALA A 139 10.84 -8.64 -7.20
CA ALA A 139 10.94 -9.48 -8.39
C ALA A 139 10.41 -8.76 -9.65
N PRO A 140 9.19 -8.16 -9.64
CA PRO A 140 8.70 -7.36 -10.76
C PRO A 140 9.64 -6.21 -11.19
N LEU A 141 10.24 -5.50 -10.23
CA LEU A 141 11.19 -4.42 -10.52
C LEU A 141 12.47 -4.97 -11.16
N ALA A 142 13.03 -6.05 -10.63
CA ALA A 142 14.24 -6.67 -11.18
C ALA A 142 14.01 -7.22 -12.60
N ALA A 143 12.81 -7.73 -12.87
CA ALA A 143 12.40 -8.22 -14.19
C ALA A 143 11.97 -7.09 -15.15
N LYS A 144 11.96 -5.82 -14.70
CA LYS A 144 11.48 -4.65 -15.46
C LYS A 144 10.03 -4.79 -15.94
N GLU A 145 9.22 -5.57 -15.22
CA GLU A 145 7.80 -5.77 -15.49
C GLU A 145 6.92 -4.63 -14.97
N VAL A 146 7.51 -3.72 -14.18
CA VAL A 146 6.91 -2.49 -13.64
C VAL A 146 8.00 -1.43 -13.46
N ARG A 147 7.63 -0.16 -13.32
CA ARG A 147 8.54 0.93 -12.97
C ARG A 147 8.37 1.32 -11.51
N GLY A 148 9.47 1.55 -10.79
CA GLY A 148 9.45 2.07 -9.42
C GLY A 148 9.98 3.50 -9.38
N TYR A 149 9.30 4.37 -8.64
CA TYR A 149 9.57 5.81 -8.65
C TYR A 149 10.02 6.37 -7.30
N ALA A 150 9.46 5.88 -6.19
CA ALA A 150 9.78 6.42 -4.88
C ALA A 150 9.64 5.34 -3.81
N LEU A 151 10.48 5.44 -2.78
CA LEU A 151 10.31 4.73 -1.52
C LEU A 151 9.57 5.61 -0.52
N THR A 152 8.75 4.99 0.32
CA THR A 152 8.07 5.70 1.42
C THR A 152 8.92 5.73 2.70
N THR A 153 10.25 5.72 2.58
CA THR A 153 11.19 5.86 3.71
C THR A 153 11.63 7.32 3.85
N GLY A 154 11.92 7.74 5.09
CA GLY A 154 12.54 9.06 5.35
C GLY A 154 14.04 9.12 5.05
N MET A 155 14.68 7.97 4.78
CA MET A 155 16.10 7.86 4.41
C MET A 155 16.26 6.95 3.20
N PRO A 156 17.22 7.21 2.29
CA PRO A 156 17.50 6.32 1.16
C PRO A 156 17.84 4.92 1.67
N MET A 157 17.18 3.88 1.14
CA MET A 157 17.58 2.53 1.45
C MET A 157 18.80 2.16 0.61
N SER A 158 19.87 1.70 1.26
CA SER A 158 21.03 1.13 0.59
C SER A 158 20.67 -0.26 0.02
N SER A 159 19.94 -0.26 -1.09
CA SER A 159 19.59 -1.46 -1.84
C SER A 159 19.79 -1.20 -3.34
N PRO A 160 20.69 -1.93 -4.02
CA PRO A 160 20.97 -1.72 -5.45
C PRO A 160 19.79 -1.95 -6.40
N ARG A 161 18.62 -2.37 -5.87
CA ARG A 161 17.47 -2.84 -6.65
C ARG A 161 16.16 -2.12 -6.32
N LEU A 162 16.20 -1.12 -5.44
CA LEU A 162 15.05 -0.27 -5.12
C LEU A 162 15.36 1.15 -5.58
N PRO A 163 14.34 1.97 -5.91
CA PRO A 163 14.54 3.38 -6.21
C PRO A 163 15.26 4.05 -5.03
N ALA A 164 16.24 4.89 -5.32
CA ALA A 164 16.95 5.67 -4.30
C ALA A 164 16.07 6.79 -3.74
#